data_AF-A0A9E3SH77-F1
#
_entry.id   AF-A0A9E3SH77-F1
#
_cell.length_a   1.000
_cell.length_b   1.000
_cell.length_c   1.000
_cell.angle_alpha   90.00
_cell.angle_beta   90.00
_cell.angle_gamma   90.00
#
_symmetry.space_group_name_H-M   'P 1'
#
loop_
_entity.id
_entity.type
_entity.pdbx_description
1 polymer ?
#
loop_
_entity_poly.entity_id
_entity_poly.type
_entity_poly.pdbx_seq_one_letter_code
_entity_poly.pdbx_strand_id
1 'polypeptide(L)'
;MKRYHQLILAILSGLLLSAAWPVRGFTPLIFIAFVPLFFIQDELGKPQNKGKGGRLFLMALLSFGIWNTLTTYWIWNSTPVGGIAALVLNSIFMATVFWLFHFTKVNMYQNQKGNLILLFYWLSFEFLHLNWDLNWPWLNLGNVFSPHHHWIQWYEFTGAAGGTIWVILMNILAYKTIKAALNFKQKSRVFSL
;
A
#
# COMPACT_ATOMS: atom_id res chain seq x y z
N MET A 1 -16.73 -5.75 -9.48
CA MET A 1 -15.60 -5.50 -10.41
C MET A 1 -15.14 -6.81 -11.08
N LYS A 2 -14.84 -6.82 -12.39
CA LYS A 2 -14.28 -8.01 -13.09
C LYS A 2 -12.80 -8.24 -12.71
N ARG A 3 -12.29 -9.47 -12.85
CA ARG A 3 -10.91 -9.84 -12.41
C ARG A 3 -9.81 -9.02 -13.07
N TYR A 4 -9.89 -8.74 -14.37
CA TYR A 4 -8.85 -7.97 -15.06
C TYR A 4 -8.73 -6.53 -14.54
N HIS A 5 -9.83 -5.89 -14.12
CA HIS A 5 -9.75 -4.56 -13.49
C HIS A 5 -8.98 -4.61 -12.18
N GLN A 6 -9.13 -5.70 -11.40
CA GLN A 6 -8.39 -5.88 -10.15
C GLN A 6 -6.88 -6.00 -10.44
N LEU A 7 -6.51 -6.74 -11.49
CA LEU A 7 -5.11 -6.85 -11.92
C LEU A 7 -4.54 -5.49 -12.37
N ILE A 8 -5.28 -4.74 -13.19
CA ILE A 8 -4.86 -3.41 -13.64
C ILE A 8 -4.64 -2.48 -12.44
N LEU A 9 -5.56 -2.47 -11.48
CA LEU A 9 -5.44 -1.65 -10.27
C LEU A 9 -4.25 -2.08 -9.39
N ALA A 10 -3.97 -3.38 -9.28
CA ALA A 10 -2.83 -3.90 -8.53
C ALA A 10 -1.51 -3.47 -9.18
N ILE A 11 -1.39 -3.67 -10.50
CA ILE A 11 -0.23 -3.23 -11.28
C ILE A 11 -0.05 -1.71 -11.15
N LEU A 12 -1.13 -0.94 -11.29
CA LEU A 12 -1.09 0.51 -11.13
C LEU A 12 -0.58 0.93 -9.75
N SER A 13 -1.03 0.27 -8.68
CA SER A 13 -0.53 0.54 -7.32
C SER A 13 0.98 0.28 -7.21
N GLY A 14 1.45 -0.87 -7.71
CA GLY A 14 2.88 -1.20 -7.74
C GLY A 14 3.71 -0.20 -8.54
N LEU A 15 3.22 0.24 -9.70
CA LEU A 15 3.89 1.25 -10.53
C LEU A 15 3.91 2.63 -9.86
N LEU A 16 2.83 3.06 -9.21
CA LEU A 16 2.77 4.32 -8.48
C LEU A 16 3.76 4.32 -7.29
N LEU A 17 3.80 3.23 -6.52
CA LEU A 17 4.77 3.04 -5.44
C LEU A 17 6.21 3.09 -5.98
N SER A 18 6.46 2.43 -7.10
CA SER A 18 7.78 2.40 -7.75
C SER A 18 8.20 3.76 -8.28
N ALA A 19 7.29 4.51 -8.90
CA ALA A 19 7.59 5.82 -9.46
C ALA A 19 7.88 6.88 -8.37
N ALA A 20 7.40 6.68 -7.15
CA ALA A 20 7.63 7.58 -6.03
C ALA A 20 9.02 7.42 -5.38
N TRP A 21 9.70 6.28 -5.59
CA TRP A 21 10.88 5.88 -4.82
C TRP A 21 12.24 6.39 -5.32
N PRO A 22 12.54 6.40 -6.64
CA PRO A 22 13.86 6.80 -7.14
C PRO A 22 14.22 8.24 -6.74
N VAL A 23 15.52 8.55 -6.65
CA VAL A 23 16.02 9.90 -6.36
C VAL A 23 15.51 10.95 -7.36
N ARG A 24 15.29 10.54 -8.62
CA ARG A 24 14.66 11.34 -9.68
C ARG A 24 13.21 10.94 -9.95
N GLY A 25 12.59 10.24 -9.01
CA GLY A 25 11.18 9.84 -9.06
C GLY A 25 10.25 11.00 -8.75
N PHE A 26 8.95 10.71 -8.73
CA PHE A 26 7.92 11.69 -8.40
C PHE A 26 7.31 11.36 -7.04
N THR A 27 7.98 11.78 -5.96
CA THR A 27 7.61 11.49 -4.57
C THR A 27 6.14 11.76 -4.22
N PRO A 28 5.45 12.83 -4.70
CA PRO A 28 4.03 13.05 -4.42
C PRO A 28 3.11 11.87 -4.77
N LEU A 29 3.49 10.99 -5.70
CA LEU A 29 2.69 9.81 -6.04
C LEU A 29 2.47 8.88 -4.87
N ILE A 30 3.40 8.87 -3.89
CA ILE A 30 3.27 7.99 -2.72
C ILE A 30 1.95 8.23 -1.98
N PHE A 31 1.43 9.47 -1.98
CA PHE A 31 0.19 9.85 -1.29
C PHE A 31 -1.09 9.29 -1.94
N ILE A 32 -0.99 8.76 -3.15
CA ILE A 32 -2.11 8.13 -3.88
C ILE A 32 -1.82 6.68 -4.27
N ALA A 33 -0.62 6.16 -3.98
CA ALA A 33 -0.15 4.89 -4.48
C ALA A 33 -0.94 3.67 -3.95
N PHE A 34 -1.50 3.73 -2.74
CA PHE A 34 -2.35 2.68 -2.16
C PHE A 34 -3.82 2.80 -2.56
N VAL A 35 -4.25 3.91 -3.17
CA VAL A 35 -5.65 4.13 -3.55
C VAL A 35 -6.22 3.00 -4.44
N PRO A 36 -5.52 2.52 -5.49
CA PRO A 36 -6.01 1.40 -6.29
C PRO A 36 -6.20 0.11 -5.47
N LEU A 37 -5.27 -0.20 -4.55
CA LEU A 37 -5.38 -1.34 -3.65
C LEU A 37 -6.57 -1.22 -2.69
N PHE A 38 -6.88 -0.02 -2.20
CA PHE A 38 -8.07 0.20 -1.38
C PHE A 38 -9.37 -0.06 -2.14
N PHE A 39 -9.45 0.28 -3.43
CA PHE A 39 -10.61 -0.07 -4.25
C PHE A 39 -10.75 -1.59 -4.44
N ILE A 40 -9.64 -2.32 -4.64
CA ILE A 40 -9.67 -3.79 -4.71
C ILE A 40 -10.14 -4.37 -3.37
N GLN A 41 -9.60 -3.88 -2.26
CA GLN A 41 -9.98 -4.32 -0.91
C GLN A 41 -11.48 -4.09 -0.65
N ASP A 42 -11.99 -2.91 -0.97
CA ASP A 42 -13.41 -2.54 -0.76
C ASP A 42 -14.35 -3.42 -1.58
N GLU A 43 -14.01 -3.68 -2.85
CA GLU A 43 -14.77 -4.58 -3.72
C GLU A 43 -14.78 -6.02 -3.20
N LEU A 44 -13.62 -6.55 -2.80
CA LEU A 44 -13.50 -7.92 -2.30
C LEU A 44 -14.08 -8.09 -0.89
N GLY A 45 -14.19 -7.03 -0.11
CA GLY A 45 -14.81 -7.06 1.21
C GLY A 45 -16.35 -6.98 1.20
N LYS A 46 -16.98 -6.82 0.04
CA LYS A 46 -18.46 -6.84 -0.06
C LYS A 46 -19.03 -8.21 0.33
N PRO A 47 -20.24 -8.28 0.92
CA PRO A 47 -20.85 -9.55 1.35
C PRO A 47 -20.90 -10.64 0.26
N GLN A 48 -21.19 -10.23 -0.98
CA GLN A 48 -21.21 -11.10 -2.18
C GLN A 48 -19.85 -11.72 -2.55
N ASN A 49 -18.76 -11.25 -1.95
CA ASN A 49 -17.39 -11.71 -2.17
C ASN A 49 -16.77 -12.36 -0.93
N LYS A 50 -17.59 -12.72 0.08
CA LYS A 50 -17.13 -13.41 1.29
C LYS A 50 -16.30 -14.66 0.92
N GLY A 51 -15.18 -14.85 1.61
CA GLY A 51 -14.22 -15.94 1.35
C GLY A 51 -13.18 -15.66 0.25
N LYS A 52 -13.27 -14.54 -0.48
CA LYS A 52 -12.28 -14.18 -1.52
C LYS A 52 -11.07 -13.41 -0.98
N GLY A 53 -10.80 -13.47 0.33
CA GLY A 53 -9.67 -12.78 0.97
C GLY A 53 -8.31 -13.19 0.41
N GLY A 54 -8.12 -14.48 0.08
CA GLY A 54 -6.89 -14.94 -0.56
C GLY A 54 -6.61 -14.29 -1.92
N ARG A 55 -7.64 -13.84 -2.64
CA ARG A 55 -7.43 -13.06 -3.87
C ARG A 55 -6.82 -11.70 -3.56
N LEU A 56 -7.23 -11.03 -2.48
CA LEU A 56 -6.63 -9.76 -2.12
C LEU A 56 -5.15 -9.93 -1.80
N PHE A 57 -4.79 -11.00 -1.09
CA PHE A 57 -3.38 -11.32 -0.82
C PHE A 57 -2.58 -11.41 -2.12
N LEU A 58 -3.07 -12.13 -3.13
CA LEU A 58 -2.40 -12.22 -4.44
C LEU A 58 -2.29 -10.88 -5.17
N MET A 59 -3.33 -10.03 -5.12
CA MET A 59 -3.28 -8.70 -5.73
C MET A 59 -2.29 -7.76 -5.00
N ALA A 60 -2.26 -7.83 -3.67
CA ALA A 60 -1.32 -7.08 -2.85
C ALA A 60 0.12 -7.58 -3.08
N LEU A 61 0.33 -8.89 -3.13
CA LEU A 61 1.61 -9.52 -3.45
C LEU A 61 2.12 -9.08 -4.83
N LEU A 62 1.25 -9.01 -5.84
CA LEU A 62 1.61 -8.50 -7.16
C LEU A 62 2.05 -7.02 -7.08
N SER A 63 1.29 -6.19 -6.36
CA SER A 63 1.57 -4.75 -6.24
C SER A 63 2.90 -4.50 -5.52
N PHE A 64 3.09 -5.13 -4.37
CA PHE A 64 4.31 -4.99 -3.58
C PHE A 64 5.50 -5.70 -4.22
N GLY A 65 5.28 -6.79 -4.95
CA GLY A 65 6.29 -7.46 -5.76
C GLY A 65 6.83 -6.58 -6.89
N ILE A 66 5.94 -5.90 -7.63
CA ILE A 66 6.33 -4.90 -8.64
C ILE A 66 7.14 -3.78 -7.98
N TRP A 67 6.64 -3.26 -6.86
CA TRP A 67 7.32 -2.18 -6.14
C TRP A 67 8.71 -2.59 -5.66
N ASN A 68 8.84 -3.73 -4.97
CA ASN A 68 10.10 -4.26 -4.52
C ASN A 68 11.05 -4.50 -5.71
N THR A 69 10.57 -5.15 -6.76
CA THR A 69 11.41 -5.45 -7.93
C THR A 69 11.95 -4.16 -8.56
N LEU A 70 11.09 -3.20 -8.90
CA LEU A 70 11.51 -2.01 -9.64
C LEU A 70 12.38 -1.07 -8.81
N THR A 71 12.24 -1.08 -7.48
CA THR A 71 13.05 -0.24 -6.60
C THR A 71 14.36 -0.89 -6.19
N THR A 72 14.35 -2.21 -5.97
CA THR A 72 15.47 -2.95 -5.36
C THR A 72 16.18 -3.91 -6.30
N TYR A 73 15.89 -3.90 -7.61
CA TYR A 73 16.50 -4.82 -8.59
C TYR A 73 18.04 -4.82 -8.57
N TRP A 74 18.67 -3.70 -8.24
CA TRP A 74 20.13 -3.55 -8.29
C TRP A 74 20.86 -4.48 -7.33
N ILE A 75 20.22 -4.97 -6.26
CA ILE A 75 20.80 -5.89 -5.27
C ILE A 75 21.21 -7.22 -5.90
N TRP A 76 20.53 -7.61 -6.97
CA TRP A 76 20.89 -8.79 -7.75
C TRP A 76 22.36 -8.78 -8.15
N ASN A 77 22.93 -7.60 -8.44
CA ASN A 77 24.32 -7.45 -8.86
C ASN A 77 25.33 -7.73 -7.73
N SER A 78 24.89 -7.72 -6.47
CA SER A 78 25.75 -7.99 -5.31
C SER A 78 25.61 -9.42 -4.81
N THR A 79 24.37 -9.86 -4.54
CA THR A 79 24.09 -11.21 -4.01
C THR A 79 22.79 -11.74 -4.62
N PRO A 80 22.86 -12.53 -5.70
CA PRO A 80 21.66 -12.96 -6.43
C PRO A 80 20.63 -13.69 -5.54
N VAL A 81 21.07 -14.70 -4.78
CA VAL A 81 20.18 -15.51 -3.92
C VAL A 81 19.58 -14.66 -2.79
N GLY A 82 20.41 -13.86 -2.12
CA GLY A 82 19.96 -12.97 -1.04
C GLY A 82 19.00 -11.88 -1.52
N GLY A 83 19.29 -11.28 -2.68
CA GLY A 83 18.44 -10.25 -3.29
C GLY A 83 17.07 -10.77 -3.71
N ILE A 84 17.00 -11.95 -4.34
CA ILE A 84 15.72 -12.60 -4.66
C ILE A 84 14.95 -12.90 -3.38
N ALA A 85 15.61 -13.50 -2.37
CA ALA A 85 14.98 -13.85 -1.12
C ALA A 85 14.40 -12.61 -0.41
N ALA A 86 15.17 -11.52 -0.32
CA ALA A 86 14.72 -10.26 0.27
C ALA A 86 13.51 -9.68 -0.47
N LEU A 87 13.56 -9.63 -1.81
CA LEU A 87 12.46 -9.13 -2.65
C LEU A 87 11.18 -9.93 -2.43
N VAL A 88 11.27 -11.27 -2.49
CA VAL A 88 10.11 -12.16 -2.35
C VAL A 88 9.55 -12.11 -0.93
N LEU A 89 10.40 -12.25 0.09
CA LEU A 89 9.98 -12.26 1.49
C LEU A 89 9.35 -10.93 1.89
N ASN A 90 9.97 -9.80 1.55
CA ASN A 90 9.43 -8.49 1.90
C ASN A 90 8.08 -8.24 1.22
N SER A 91 7.94 -8.63 -0.05
CA SER A 91 6.66 -8.55 -0.77
C SER A 91 5.57 -9.41 -0.11
N ILE A 92 5.92 -10.61 0.37
CA ILE A 92 5.01 -11.50 1.10
C ILE A 92 4.60 -10.87 2.43
N PHE A 93 5.52 -10.28 3.20
CA PHE A 93 5.19 -9.65 4.47
C PHE A 93 4.27 -8.45 4.29
N MET A 94 4.57 -7.54 3.35
CA MET A 94 3.70 -6.41 3.02
C MET A 94 2.32 -6.87 2.56
N ALA A 95 2.25 -7.92 1.71
CA ALA A 95 0.98 -8.50 1.29
C ALA A 95 0.20 -9.11 2.45
N THR A 96 0.89 -9.75 3.39
CA THR A 96 0.31 -10.32 4.61
C THR A 96 -0.29 -9.24 5.49
N VAL A 97 0.45 -8.15 5.73
CA VAL A 97 -0.01 -6.97 6.48
C VAL A 97 -1.28 -6.40 5.86
N PHE A 98 -1.30 -6.23 4.54
CA PHE A 98 -2.48 -5.71 3.84
C PHE A 98 -3.66 -6.70 3.85
N TRP A 99 -3.38 -7.99 3.83
CA TRP A 99 -4.39 -9.04 3.97
C TRP A 99 -4.99 -9.10 5.38
N LEU A 100 -4.17 -8.98 6.43
CA LEU A 100 -4.62 -8.87 7.82
C LEU A 100 -5.51 -7.64 8.02
N PHE A 101 -5.10 -6.50 7.45
CA PHE A 101 -5.93 -5.30 7.37
C PHE A 101 -7.31 -5.61 6.80
N HIS A 102 -7.38 -6.29 5.64
CA HIS A 102 -8.65 -6.66 5.03
C HIS A 102 -9.47 -7.62 5.88
N PHE A 103 -8.85 -8.65 6.44
CA PHE A 103 -9.53 -9.62 7.30
C PHE A 103 -10.21 -8.91 8.48
N THR A 104 -9.47 -8.07 9.20
CA THR A 104 -10.00 -7.28 10.32
C THR A 104 -11.08 -6.31 9.88
N LYS A 105 -10.89 -5.63 8.74
CA LYS A 105 -11.88 -4.68 8.22
C LYS A 105 -13.20 -5.36 7.83
N VAL A 106 -13.15 -6.54 7.21
CA VAL A 106 -14.34 -7.29 6.81
C VAL A 106 -15.04 -7.89 8.03
N ASN A 107 -14.29 -8.52 8.93
CA ASN A 107 -14.86 -9.29 10.03
C ASN A 107 -15.34 -8.40 11.19
N MET A 108 -14.59 -7.36 11.56
CA MET A 108 -14.92 -6.49 12.70
C MET A 108 -15.70 -5.24 12.31
N TYR A 109 -15.45 -4.69 11.12
CA TYR A 109 -16.02 -3.40 10.69
C TYR A 109 -17.00 -3.50 9.51
N GLN A 110 -17.40 -4.73 9.14
CA GLN A 110 -18.34 -5.01 8.06
C GLN A 110 -17.94 -4.34 6.73
N ASN A 111 -16.65 -4.13 6.51
CA ASN A 111 -16.07 -3.43 5.36
C ASN A 111 -16.51 -1.96 5.17
N GLN A 112 -17.27 -1.36 6.10
CA GLN A 112 -17.73 0.03 5.99
C GLN A 112 -16.76 1.02 6.65
N LYS A 113 -16.19 0.63 7.79
CA LYS A 113 -15.26 1.44 8.59
C LYS A 113 -13.89 0.74 8.65
N GLY A 114 -12.98 1.23 9.48
CA GLY A 114 -11.74 0.50 9.81
C GLY A 114 -10.55 0.72 8.87
N ASN A 115 -10.56 1.71 7.96
CA ASN A 115 -9.37 2.00 7.14
C ASN A 115 -8.12 2.33 7.98
N LEU A 116 -8.30 2.95 9.16
CA LEU A 116 -7.22 3.32 10.06
C LEU A 116 -6.50 2.13 10.69
N ILE A 117 -7.10 0.93 10.71
CA ILE A 117 -6.42 -0.24 11.28
C ILE A 117 -5.16 -0.62 10.48
N LEU A 118 -5.11 -0.26 9.19
CA LEU A 118 -3.90 -0.44 8.38
C LEU A 118 -2.69 0.27 8.99
N LEU A 119 -2.88 1.45 9.59
CA LEU A 119 -1.80 2.23 10.18
C LEU A 119 -1.11 1.45 11.31
N PHE A 120 -1.90 0.81 12.19
CA PHE A 120 -1.34 0.00 13.27
C PHE A 120 -0.63 -1.25 12.75
N TYR A 121 -1.23 -1.98 11.80
CA TYR A 121 -0.58 -3.15 11.21
C TYR A 121 0.73 -2.79 10.50
N TRP A 122 0.74 -1.70 9.75
CA TRP A 122 1.90 -1.29 8.96
C TRP A 122 3.03 -0.77 9.84
N LEU A 123 2.73 0.03 10.87
CA LEU A 123 3.74 0.50 11.82
C LEU A 123 4.33 -0.66 12.62
N SER A 124 3.49 -1.59 13.09
CA SER A 124 3.99 -2.80 13.77
C SER A 124 4.88 -3.63 12.85
N PHE A 125 4.52 -3.75 11.57
CA PHE A 125 5.35 -4.42 10.57
C PHE A 125 6.69 -3.71 10.39
N GLU A 126 6.72 -2.40 10.12
CA GLU A 126 7.98 -1.67 9.95
C GLU A 126 8.85 -1.71 11.20
N PHE A 127 8.24 -1.64 12.39
CA PHE A 127 8.96 -1.80 13.65
C PHE A 127 9.57 -3.20 13.79
N LEU A 128 8.80 -4.27 13.56
CA LEU A 128 9.34 -5.64 13.60
C LEU A 128 10.44 -5.84 12.56
N HIS A 129 10.24 -5.30 11.36
CA HIS A 129 11.18 -5.45 10.26
C HIS A 129 12.51 -4.73 10.50
N LEU A 130 12.55 -3.76 11.42
CA LEU A 130 13.79 -3.11 11.88
C LEU A 130 14.52 -3.89 13.00
N ASN A 131 13.83 -4.77 13.72
CA ASN A 131 14.32 -5.38 14.97
C ASN A 131 14.55 -6.90 14.87
N TRP A 132 14.81 -7.41 13.68
CA TRP A 132 15.04 -8.85 13.44
C TRP A 132 16.23 -9.10 12.49
N ASP A 133 16.73 -10.34 12.47
CA ASP A 133 17.95 -10.70 11.73
C ASP A 133 17.80 -10.62 10.20
N LEU A 134 16.57 -10.72 9.69
CA LEU A 134 16.23 -10.59 8.26
C LEU A 134 15.76 -9.17 7.92
N ASN A 135 16.26 -8.16 8.64
CA ASN A 135 15.82 -6.78 8.44
C ASN A 135 16.05 -6.30 7.01
N TRP A 136 15.03 -5.65 6.45
CA TRP A 136 15.10 -5.02 5.14
C TRP A 136 14.40 -3.65 5.17
N PRO A 137 15.00 -2.65 5.84
CA PRO A 137 14.36 -1.37 6.13
C PRO A 137 14.23 -0.45 4.91
N TRP A 138 14.76 -0.87 3.76
CA TRP A 138 14.93 -0.02 2.59
C TRP A 138 13.60 0.49 2.02
N LEU A 139 12.52 -0.27 2.20
CA LEU A 139 11.17 0.07 1.76
C LEU A 139 10.21 0.49 2.88
N ASN A 140 10.73 0.97 4.02
CA ASN A 140 9.90 1.65 5.00
C ASN A 140 9.33 2.93 4.37
N LEU A 141 8.01 3.13 4.44
CA LEU A 141 7.32 4.19 3.69
C LEU A 141 7.86 5.58 4.01
N GLY A 142 8.25 5.84 5.27
CA GLY A 142 8.85 7.11 5.68
C GLY A 142 10.17 7.46 4.99
N ASN A 143 10.88 6.49 4.40
CA ASN A 143 12.16 6.71 3.72
C ASN A 143 11.99 7.29 2.30
N VAL A 144 10.78 7.27 1.75
CA VAL A 144 10.48 7.81 0.40
C VAL A 144 10.82 9.30 0.27
N PHE A 145 10.85 10.02 1.40
CA PHE A 145 11.10 11.46 1.45
C PHE A 145 12.58 11.82 1.58
N SER A 146 13.49 10.84 1.59
CA SER A 146 14.94 11.08 1.67
C SER A 146 15.49 12.06 0.62
N PRO A 147 14.97 12.16 -0.62
CA PRO A 147 15.41 13.18 -1.58
C PRO A 147 14.92 14.61 -1.26
N HIS A 148 13.92 14.75 -0.37
CA HIS A 148 13.24 16.01 -0.06
C HIS A 148 13.37 16.37 1.43
N HIS A 149 14.61 16.53 1.90
CA HIS A 149 14.90 16.80 3.32
C HIS A 149 14.13 18.01 3.91
N HIS A 150 13.80 19.02 3.10
CA HIS A 150 12.98 20.17 3.54
C HIS A 150 11.55 19.78 3.98
N TRP A 151 10.99 18.68 3.48
CA TRP A 151 9.62 18.26 3.81
C TRP A 151 9.53 17.52 5.15
N ILE A 152 10.66 17.04 5.64
CA ILE A 152 10.75 16.08 6.74
C ILE A 152 11.59 16.57 7.90
N GLN A 153 11.80 17.89 8.04
CA GLN A 153 12.52 18.47 9.19
C GLN A 153 11.93 18.01 10.53
N TRP A 154 10.60 17.91 10.60
CA TRP A 154 9.86 17.41 11.77
C TRP A 154 10.13 15.93 12.12
N TYR A 155 10.83 15.17 11.26
CA TYR A 155 11.32 13.83 11.62
C TYR A 155 12.26 13.86 12.83
N GLU A 156 12.83 15.01 13.20
CA GLU A 156 13.58 15.17 14.44
C GLU A 156 12.76 14.74 15.69
N PHE A 157 11.43 14.88 15.65
CA PHE A 157 10.55 14.52 16.77
C PHE A 157 9.95 13.11 16.63
N THR A 158 9.60 12.68 15.42
CA THR A 158 8.84 11.44 15.20
C THR A 158 9.63 10.31 14.54
N GLY A 159 10.81 10.62 14.01
CA GLY A 159 11.55 9.74 13.11
C GLY A 159 10.79 9.40 11.82
N ALA A 160 11.30 8.42 11.08
CA ALA A 160 10.74 7.95 9.82
C ALA A 160 9.32 7.34 9.95
N ALA A 161 8.97 6.81 11.13
CA ALA A 161 7.63 6.28 11.41
C ALA A 161 6.54 7.34 11.24
N GLY A 162 6.84 8.61 11.56
CA GLY A 162 5.95 9.73 11.29
C GLY A 162 5.64 9.89 9.80
N GLY A 163 6.64 9.71 8.94
CA GLY A 163 6.49 9.66 7.49
C GLY A 163 5.55 8.58 7.01
N THR A 164 5.70 7.37 7.54
CA THR A 164 4.82 6.23 7.25
C THR A 164 3.37 6.57 7.62
N ILE A 165 3.15 7.16 8.81
CA ILE A 165 1.82 7.64 9.23
C ILE A 165 1.27 8.63 8.21
N TRP A 166 2.08 9.62 7.82
CA TRP A 166 1.67 10.65 6.88
C TRP A 166 1.24 10.07 5.53
N VAL A 167 2.05 9.16 4.96
CA VAL A 167 1.74 8.47 3.69
C VAL A 167 0.43 7.70 3.78
N ILE A 168 0.24 6.87 4.82
CA ILE A 168 -0.94 6.03 4.95
C ILE A 168 -2.21 6.89 5.14
N LEU A 169 -2.14 7.91 5.99
CA LEU A 169 -3.27 8.81 6.24
C LEU A 169 -3.69 9.55 4.96
N MET A 170 -2.74 10.06 4.20
CA MET A 170 -3.03 10.73 2.93
C MET A 170 -3.65 9.79 1.90
N ASN A 171 -3.18 8.54 1.80
CA ASN A 171 -3.80 7.55 0.92
C ASN A 171 -5.23 7.20 1.35
N ILE A 172 -5.48 7.09 2.66
CA ILE A 172 -6.84 6.85 3.19
C ILE A 172 -7.75 8.03 2.87
N LEU A 173 -7.26 9.26 3.05
CA LEU A 173 -8.01 10.48 2.73
C LEU A 173 -8.31 10.55 1.24
N ALA A 174 -7.31 10.39 0.38
CA ALA A 174 -7.46 10.38 -1.07
C ALA A 174 -8.47 9.32 -1.52
N TYR A 175 -8.37 8.10 -1.02
CA TYR A 175 -9.33 7.03 -1.31
C TYR A 175 -10.77 7.42 -0.94
N LYS A 176 -10.98 7.94 0.28
CA LYS A 176 -12.31 8.37 0.73
C LYS A 176 -12.88 9.49 -0.15
N THR A 177 -12.06 10.50 -0.47
CA THR A 177 -12.47 11.63 -1.32
C THR A 177 -12.84 11.17 -2.72
N ILE A 178 -12.01 10.33 -3.36
CA ILE A 178 -12.28 9.80 -4.69
C ILE A 178 -13.56 8.94 -4.68
N LYS A 179 -13.72 8.07 -3.68
CA LYS A 179 -14.92 7.24 -3.53
C LYS A 179 -16.19 8.10 -3.36
N ALA A 180 -16.13 9.14 -2.54
CA ALA A 180 -17.25 10.07 -2.34
C ALA A 180 -17.60 10.81 -3.64
N ALA A 181 -16.60 11.30 -4.38
CA ALA A 181 -16.80 11.98 -5.66
C ALA A 181 -17.44 11.07 -6.72
N LEU A 182 -17.01 9.80 -6.80
CA LEU A 182 -17.60 8.81 -7.71
C LEU A 182 -19.07 8.51 -7.36
N ASN A 183 -19.37 8.33 -6.08
CA ASN A 183 -20.74 8.09 -5.61
C ASN A 183 -21.66 9.29 -5.88
N PHE A 184 -21.15 10.53 -5.73
CA PHE A 184 -21.91 11.74 -6.02
C PHE A 184 -22.29 11.83 -7.50
N LYS A 185 -21.34 11.59 -8.41
CA LYS A 185 -21.59 11.54 -9.86
C LYS A 185 -22.61 10.47 -10.26
N GLN A 186 -22.59 9.32 -9.58
CA GLN A 186 -23.56 8.27 -9.85
C GLN A 186 -24.96 8.68 -9.43
N LYS A 187 -25.10 9.33 -8.27
CA LYS A 187 -26.39 9.84 -7.78
C LYS A 187 -26.93 10.93 -8.72
N SER A 188 -26.11 11.91 -9.12
CA SER A 188 -26.56 12.99 -10.02
C SER A 188 -27.06 12.48 -11.37
N ARG A 189 -26.45 11.41 -11.92
CA ARG A 189 -26.86 10.81 -13.20
C ARG A 189 -28.18 10.04 -13.13
N VAL A 190 -28.53 9.50 -11.96
CA VAL A 190 -29.82 8.84 -11.74
C VAL A 190 -30.94 9.86 -11.58
N PHE A 191 -30.67 11.05 -11.03
CA PHE A 191 -31.65 12.12 -10.89
C PHE A 191 -31.89 12.92 -12.19
N SER A 192 -31.03 12.77 -13.20
CA SER A 192 -31.16 13.44 -14.51
C SER A 192 -31.87 12.58 -15.57
N LEU A 193 -32.40 11.42 -15.19
CA LEU A 193 -33.19 10.49 -16.02
C LEU A 193 -34.60 10.39 -15.43
#